data_AF-A0A6I8TLA4-F1
#
_entry.id   AF-A0A6I8TLA4-F1
#
_cell.length_a   1.000
_cell.length_b   1.000
_cell.length_c   1.000
_cell.angle_alpha   90.00
_cell.angle_beta   90.00
_cell.angle_gamma   90.00
#
_symmetry.space_group_name_H-M   'P 1'
#
loop_
_entity.id
_entity.type
_entity.pdbx_description
1 polymer ?
#
loop_
_entity_poly.entity_id
_entity_poly.type
_entity_poly.pdbx_seq_one_letter_code
_entity_poly.pdbx_strand_id
1 'polypeptide(L)'
;MSITGNYDHYHRSGSTGSGGPDRPERCVCCVRTMKWFPVLFIVSVIGWSYYAFVVQLSFFTVTSVVQRILFLLFYHLILVMFLWSYYQTVFTDIGRVPSRFRVPRSELDRLLRATSEEEQKQILEAFAKELPIVTRTLNASVRFCEKCRLIKPDRAHHCSVCGVCVLKLDHHCPWVNNCINFTNYKYFILFLGYALLYCLYIAFTTVMYMEMIWSGKVDGRFHILFLFFVSLMFAISLVSLFGYHCYLVLLNRTTLESFRTPIFRYGGPDKNGFSLGKLNNFQEVFGDDRKLWFVPVYTSLGDGMVYPVHASHLTAPVIAPASPGGLTPAVSSEFSASTRITMMTNKDEDNLMGENGGLGREDQHEYKPNGNHLLYQQPQLNGPYRTRPEDIV
;
A
#
# COMPACT_ATOMS: atom_id res chain seq x y z
N MET A 1 -30.56 -14.62 16.29
CA MET A 1 -30.42 -15.68 15.28
C MET A 1 -28.98 -15.59 14.80
N SER A 2 -28.16 -16.53 15.26
CA SER A 2 -26.71 -16.44 15.27
C SER A 2 -26.15 -17.22 14.09
N ILE A 3 -25.34 -16.60 13.23
CA ILE A 3 -24.50 -17.30 12.25
C ILE A 3 -23.08 -16.76 12.42
N THR A 4 -22.36 -17.31 13.39
CA THR A 4 -20.91 -17.25 13.47
C THR A 4 -20.36 -18.39 12.61
N GLY A 5 -19.99 -18.08 11.37
CA GLY A 5 -19.32 -19.00 10.47
C GLY A 5 -17.94 -19.37 10.99
N ASN A 6 -17.78 -20.65 11.27
CA ASN A 6 -16.61 -21.30 11.84
C ASN A 6 -15.48 -21.39 10.79
N TYR A 7 -14.53 -20.44 10.78
CA TYR A 7 -13.40 -20.42 9.83
C TYR A 7 -12.00 -20.49 10.48
N ASP A 8 -11.92 -20.80 11.77
CA ASP A 8 -10.63 -20.84 12.50
C ASP A 8 -9.93 -22.20 12.51
N HIS A 9 -10.44 -23.22 11.81
CA HIS A 9 -9.99 -24.60 12.08
C HIS A 9 -8.83 -25.15 11.23
N TYR A 10 -8.31 -24.43 10.22
CA TYR A 10 -7.27 -24.97 9.32
C TYR A 10 -5.85 -24.39 9.48
N HIS A 11 -5.64 -23.44 10.39
CA HIS A 11 -4.31 -22.88 10.63
C HIS A 11 -3.48 -23.60 11.71
N ARG A 12 -3.95 -24.73 12.27
CA ARG A 12 -3.24 -25.45 13.35
C ARG A 12 -2.65 -26.82 13.00
N SER A 13 -2.70 -27.26 11.74
CA SER A 13 -2.15 -28.58 11.35
C SER A 13 -1.16 -28.48 10.20
N GLY A 14 0.12 -28.29 10.51
CA GLY A 14 1.17 -28.29 9.48
C GLY A 14 2.61 -28.01 9.92
N SER A 15 2.93 -27.96 11.22
CA SER A 15 4.30 -27.81 11.72
C SER A 15 4.60 -28.80 12.85
N THR A 16 4.60 -30.09 12.52
CA THR A 16 5.31 -31.10 13.32
C THR A 16 6.56 -31.49 12.55
N GLY A 17 7.71 -30.92 12.92
CA GLY A 17 9.00 -31.34 12.39
C GLY A 17 10.04 -30.22 12.24
N SER A 18 10.56 -29.71 13.35
CA SER A 18 11.97 -29.34 13.60
C SER A 18 12.05 -28.41 14.81
N GLY A 19 12.85 -28.81 15.80
CA GLY A 19 12.90 -28.21 17.13
C GLY A 19 13.34 -26.75 17.14
N GLY A 20 12.48 -25.89 17.69
CA GLY A 20 12.79 -24.56 18.18
C GLY A 20 12.00 -24.33 19.47
N PRO A 21 12.50 -23.54 20.43
CA PRO A 21 11.89 -23.46 21.76
C PRO A 21 10.48 -22.86 21.66
N ASP A 22 9.51 -23.60 22.22
CA ASP A 22 8.12 -23.17 22.39
C ASP A 22 8.09 -21.79 23.07
N ARG A 23 7.64 -20.75 22.36
CA ARG A 23 7.39 -19.46 22.99
C ARG A 23 6.16 -19.63 23.90
N PRO A 24 6.24 -19.29 25.20
CA PRO A 24 5.14 -19.50 26.13
C PRO A 24 3.90 -18.72 25.69
N GLU A 25 2.73 -19.36 25.70
CA GLU A 25 1.44 -18.81 25.23
C GLU A 25 1.09 -17.43 25.83
N ARG A 26 1.57 -17.15 27.05
CA ARG A 26 1.44 -15.84 27.70
C ARG A 26 2.07 -14.69 26.89
N CYS A 27 3.12 -14.96 26.11
CA CYS A 27 3.79 -13.97 25.27
C CYS A 27 2.96 -13.60 24.03
N VAL A 28 2.19 -14.54 23.47
CA VAL A 28 1.42 -14.31 22.23
C VAL A 28 0.21 -13.40 22.49
N CYS A 29 -0.49 -13.59 23.60
CA CYS A 29 -1.60 -12.72 24.00
C CYS A 29 -1.12 -11.29 24.27
N CYS A 30 -0.03 -11.13 25.03
CA CYS A 30 0.55 -9.81 25.31
C CYS A 30 0.97 -9.09 24.04
N VAL A 31 1.67 -9.76 23.11
CA VAL A 31 2.06 -9.16 21.83
C VAL A 31 0.84 -8.78 21.00
N ARG A 32 -0.23 -9.61 20.98
CA ARG A 32 -1.46 -9.30 20.26
C ARG A 32 -2.17 -8.07 20.83
N THR A 33 -2.20 -7.91 22.15
CA THR A 33 -2.76 -6.73 22.82
C THR A 33 -1.91 -5.49 22.57
N MET A 34 -0.59 -5.59 22.65
CA MET A 34 0.33 -4.47 22.44
C MET A 34 0.22 -3.89 21.02
N LYS A 35 -0.09 -4.70 20.01
CA LYS A 35 -0.34 -4.22 18.64
C LYS A 35 -1.53 -3.27 18.52
N TRP A 36 -2.49 -3.30 19.44
CA TRP A 36 -3.63 -2.37 19.46
C TRP A 36 -3.33 -1.03 20.13
N PHE A 37 -2.19 -0.90 20.83
CA PHE A 37 -1.83 0.33 21.53
C PHE A 37 -1.85 1.58 20.62
N PRO A 38 -1.27 1.57 19.40
CA PRO A 38 -1.31 2.75 18.53
C PRO A 38 -2.74 3.15 18.12
N VAL A 39 -3.62 2.17 17.87
CA VAL A 39 -5.03 2.42 17.53
C VAL A 39 -5.77 3.04 18.72
N LEU A 40 -5.61 2.47 19.91
CA LEU A 40 -6.22 3.00 21.14
C LEU A 40 -5.71 4.41 21.48
N PHE A 41 -4.42 4.67 21.23
CA PHE A 41 -3.84 6.00 21.38
C PHE A 41 -4.51 7.01 20.45
N ILE A 42 -4.64 6.71 19.16
CA ILE A 42 -5.31 7.59 18.19
C ILE A 42 -6.77 7.84 18.59
N VAL A 43 -7.52 6.79 18.93
CA VAL A 43 -8.92 6.92 19.38
C VAL A 43 -9.03 7.80 20.64
N SER A 44 -8.10 7.67 21.58
CA SER A 44 -8.06 8.49 22.79
C SER A 44 -7.79 9.96 22.49
N VAL A 45 -6.84 10.26 21.59
CA VAL A 45 -6.55 11.62 21.14
C VAL A 45 -7.75 12.23 20.43
N ILE A 46 -8.45 11.46 19.60
CA ILE A 46 -9.67 11.92 18.92
C ILE A 46 -10.78 12.22 19.95
N GLY A 47 -11.02 11.31 20.91
CA GLY A 47 -12.02 11.51 21.96
C GLY A 47 -11.74 12.73 22.84
N TRP A 48 -10.48 12.95 23.23
CA TRP A 48 -10.08 14.16 23.94
C TRP A 48 -10.25 15.41 23.07
N SER A 49 -9.87 15.35 21.78
CA SER A 49 -10.02 16.49 20.87
C SER A 49 -11.50 16.87 20.64
N TYR A 50 -12.41 15.88 20.68
CA TYR A 50 -13.85 16.11 20.65
C TYR A 50 -14.32 16.90 21.86
N TYR A 51 -13.92 16.48 23.07
CA TYR A 51 -14.22 17.22 24.28
C TYR A 51 -13.67 18.65 24.23
N ALA A 52 -12.41 18.83 23.83
CA ALA A 52 -11.78 20.14 23.75
C ALA A 52 -12.46 21.05 22.71
N PHE A 53 -12.81 20.52 21.54
CA PHE A 53 -13.43 21.31 20.48
C PHE A 53 -14.90 21.63 20.76
N VAL A 54 -15.68 20.62 21.12
CA VAL A 54 -17.14 20.77 21.29
C VAL A 54 -17.43 21.48 22.60
N VAL A 55 -16.87 21.02 23.72
CA VAL A 55 -17.21 21.57 25.04
C VAL A 55 -16.44 22.86 25.30
N GLN A 56 -15.10 22.80 25.30
CA GLN A 56 -14.28 23.92 25.75
C GLN A 56 -14.28 25.09 24.75
N LEU A 57 -14.04 24.82 23.46
CA LEU A 57 -14.09 25.87 22.44
C LEU A 57 -15.55 26.25 22.13
N SER A 58 -16.36 25.31 21.61
CA SER A 58 -17.64 25.67 21.00
C SER A 58 -18.71 26.10 22.00
N PHE A 59 -18.85 25.44 23.16
CA PHE A 59 -19.88 25.80 24.15
C PHE A 59 -19.43 26.86 25.15
N PHE A 60 -18.19 26.81 25.65
CA PHE A 60 -17.72 27.73 26.68
C PHE A 60 -17.00 28.97 26.15
N THR A 61 -16.43 28.94 24.94
CA THR A 61 -15.66 30.07 24.40
C THR A 61 -16.42 30.84 23.31
N VAL A 62 -17.10 30.15 22.39
CA VAL A 62 -17.84 30.81 21.30
C VAL A 62 -19.16 31.42 21.81
N THR A 63 -19.24 32.74 21.79
CA THR A 63 -20.42 33.50 22.25
C THR A 63 -21.54 33.56 21.21
N SER A 64 -21.20 33.66 19.92
CA SER A 64 -22.18 33.71 18.83
C SER A 64 -22.84 32.34 18.58
N VAL A 65 -24.16 32.28 18.75
CA VAL A 65 -24.94 31.05 18.53
C VAL A 65 -24.83 30.57 17.09
N VAL A 66 -24.90 31.48 16.12
CA VAL A 66 -24.81 31.15 14.69
C VAL A 66 -23.43 30.56 14.37
N GLN A 67 -22.37 31.20 14.86
CA GLN A 67 -21.01 30.71 14.65
C GLN A 67 -20.80 29.33 15.28
N ARG A 68 -21.29 29.12 16.51
CA ARG A 68 -21.24 27.82 17.19
C ARG A 68 -21.95 26.73 16.40
N ILE A 69 -23.15 27.00 15.86
CA ILE A 69 -23.89 26.03 15.04
C ILE A 69 -23.09 25.66 13.79
N LEU A 70 -22.56 26.65 13.07
CA LEU A 70 -21.75 26.40 11.88
C LEU A 70 -20.49 25.60 12.22
N PHE A 71 -19.81 25.94 13.31
CA PHE A 71 -18.63 25.22 13.76
C PHE A 71 -18.93 23.75 14.04
N LEU A 72 -19.98 23.48 14.82
CA LEU A 72 -20.37 22.12 15.17
C LEU A 72 -20.83 21.33 13.94
N LEU A 73 -21.56 21.94 13.00
CA LEU A 73 -22.03 21.26 11.78
C LEU A 73 -20.86 20.76 10.92
N PHE A 74 -19.92 21.64 10.57
CA PHE A 74 -18.77 21.26 9.73
C PHE A 74 -17.83 20.32 10.48
N TYR A 75 -17.60 20.55 11.78
CA TYR A 75 -16.79 19.69 12.61
C TYR A 75 -17.31 18.24 12.62
N HIS A 76 -18.61 18.04 12.86
CA HIS A 76 -19.20 16.70 12.89
C HIS A 76 -19.23 16.03 11.51
N LEU A 77 -19.48 16.78 10.44
CA LEU A 77 -19.41 16.25 9.08
C LEU A 77 -18.01 15.68 8.77
N ILE A 78 -16.97 16.45 9.07
CA ILE A 78 -15.57 16.02 8.87
C ILE A 78 -15.23 14.84 9.78
N LEU A 79 -15.62 14.91 11.06
CA LEU A 79 -15.35 13.86 12.04
C LEU A 79 -16.02 12.53 11.66
N VAL A 80 -17.25 12.55 11.16
CA VAL A 80 -17.94 11.33 10.70
C VAL A 80 -17.19 10.69 9.54
N MET A 81 -16.78 11.48 8.54
CA MET A 81 -16.02 10.95 7.40
C MET A 81 -14.63 10.45 7.81
N PHE A 82 -13.98 11.14 8.74
CA PHE A 82 -12.70 10.74 9.31
C PHE A 82 -12.81 9.41 10.08
N LEU A 83 -13.77 9.28 10.99
CA LEU A 83 -13.98 8.05 11.76
C LEU A 83 -14.44 6.89 10.89
N TRP A 84 -15.29 7.14 9.90
CA TRP A 84 -15.74 6.10 8.96
C TRP A 84 -14.57 5.57 8.12
N SER A 85 -13.76 6.45 7.53
CA SER A 85 -12.57 6.04 6.77
C SER A 85 -11.51 5.36 7.64
N TYR A 86 -11.30 5.82 8.88
CA TYR A 86 -10.41 5.16 9.83
C TYR A 86 -10.90 3.75 10.19
N TYR A 87 -12.20 3.61 10.52
CA TYR A 87 -12.81 2.32 10.81
C TYR A 87 -12.63 1.33 9.64
N GLN A 88 -12.94 1.76 8.42
CA GLN A 88 -12.77 0.93 7.23
C GLN A 88 -11.30 0.52 7.03
N THR A 89 -10.35 1.42 7.26
CA THR A 89 -8.93 1.12 7.13
C THR A 89 -8.45 0.08 8.16
N VAL A 90 -8.93 0.19 9.41
CA VAL A 90 -8.58 -0.72 10.51
C VAL A 90 -9.20 -2.10 10.32
N PHE A 91 -10.51 -2.15 10.05
CA PHE A 91 -11.30 -3.38 10.14
C PHE A 91 -11.58 -4.08 8.82
N THR A 92 -11.21 -3.49 7.67
CA THR A 92 -11.28 -4.22 6.39
C THR A 92 -10.25 -5.35 6.38
N ASP A 93 -10.71 -6.55 6.04
CA ASP A 93 -9.85 -7.71 5.94
C ASP A 93 -8.73 -7.52 4.93
N ILE A 94 -7.56 -8.05 5.27
CA ILE A 94 -6.39 -8.04 4.40
C ILE A 94 -6.71 -8.86 3.14
N GLY A 95 -6.41 -8.32 1.96
CA GLY A 95 -6.48 -9.07 0.71
C GLY A 95 -5.45 -10.21 0.69
N ARG A 96 -5.87 -11.41 1.06
CA ARG A 96 -5.02 -12.61 1.08
C ARG A 96 -4.90 -13.22 -0.31
N VAL A 97 -3.74 -13.80 -0.59
CA VAL A 97 -3.54 -14.56 -1.83
C VAL A 97 -4.39 -15.85 -1.81
N PRO A 98 -5.21 -16.11 -2.84
CA PRO A 98 -6.03 -17.32 -2.89
C PRO A 98 -5.23 -18.61 -3.02
N SER A 99 -5.85 -19.73 -2.62
CA SER A 99 -5.22 -21.06 -2.59
C SER A 99 -4.70 -21.56 -3.94
N ARG A 100 -5.24 -21.10 -5.08
CA ARG A 100 -4.77 -21.46 -6.42
C ARG A 100 -3.31 -21.12 -6.69
N PHE A 101 -2.76 -20.13 -5.99
CA PHE A 101 -1.34 -19.77 -6.07
C PHE A 101 -0.44 -20.62 -5.18
N ARG A 102 -1.03 -21.44 -4.29
CA ARG A 102 -0.29 -22.29 -3.36
C ARG A 102 0.28 -23.48 -4.12
N VAL A 103 1.58 -23.71 -3.92
CA VAL A 103 2.28 -24.83 -4.56
C VAL A 103 1.80 -26.14 -3.90
N PRO A 104 1.30 -27.12 -4.68
CA PRO A 104 0.91 -28.43 -4.16
C PRO A 104 2.07 -29.12 -3.43
N ARG A 105 1.77 -29.99 -2.45
CA ARG A 105 2.80 -30.65 -1.64
C ARG A 105 3.80 -31.45 -2.48
N SER A 106 3.33 -32.16 -3.52
CA SER A 106 4.18 -32.92 -4.42
C SER A 106 5.22 -32.05 -5.14
N GLU A 107 4.80 -30.88 -5.63
CA GLU A 107 5.69 -29.91 -6.29
C GLU A 107 6.61 -29.21 -5.28
N LEU A 108 6.13 -28.95 -4.07
CA LEU A 108 6.96 -28.42 -3.01
C LEU A 108 8.07 -29.40 -2.60
N ASP A 109 7.76 -30.70 -2.50
CA ASP A 109 8.75 -31.74 -2.18
C ASP A 109 9.78 -31.89 -3.31
N ARG A 110 9.39 -31.63 -4.56
CA ARG A 110 10.33 -31.53 -5.69
C ARG A 110 11.21 -30.29 -5.57
N LEU A 111 10.62 -29.13 -5.28
CA LEU A 111 11.34 -27.87 -5.09
C LEU A 111 12.36 -27.95 -3.95
N LEU A 112 12.01 -28.57 -2.84
CA LEU A 112 12.88 -28.74 -1.67
C LEU A 112 14.00 -29.76 -1.90
N ARG A 113 13.81 -30.73 -2.79
CA ARG A 113 14.83 -31.71 -3.17
C ARG A 113 15.73 -31.25 -4.31
N ALA A 114 15.37 -30.17 -4.99
CA ALA A 114 16.16 -29.63 -6.08
C ALA A 114 17.58 -29.29 -5.60
N THR A 115 18.57 -29.70 -6.37
CA THR A 115 20.00 -29.60 -6.00
C THR A 115 20.68 -28.36 -6.58
N SER A 116 20.00 -27.66 -7.49
CA SER A 116 20.48 -26.46 -8.17
C SER A 116 19.39 -25.38 -8.27
N GLU A 117 19.81 -24.12 -8.34
CA GLU A 117 18.89 -22.98 -8.53
C GLU A 117 18.14 -23.04 -9.87
N GLU A 118 18.78 -23.60 -10.90
CA GLU A 118 18.17 -23.76 -12.23
C GLU A 118 17.04 -24.79 -12.21
N GLU A 119 17.22 -25.91 -11.49
CA GLU A 119 16.16 -26.91 -11.28
C GLU A 119 14.98 -26.30 -10.50
N GLN A 120 15.26 -25.52 -9.45
CA GLN A 120 14.22 -24.80 -8.71
C GLN A 120 13.44 -23.83 -9.61
N LYS A 121 14.14 -23.06 -10.44
CA LYS A 121 13.54 -22.11 -11.38
C LYS A 121 12.63 -22.82 -12.37
N GLN A 122 13.05 -23.96 -12.91
CA GLN A 122 12.25 -24.74 -13.86
C GLN A 122 10.97 -25.29 -13.23
N ILE A 123 11.04 -25.81 -11.99
CA ILE A 123 9.86 -26.29 -11.26
C ILE A 123 8.87 -25.16 -11.03
N LEU A 124 9.35 -24.00 -10.57
CA LEU A 124 8.49 -22.83 -10.34
C LEU A 124 7.88 -22.28 -11.64
N GLU A 125 8.64 -22.20 -12.73
CA GLU A 125 8.14 -21.75 -14.04
C GLU A 125 7.09 -22.72 -14.62
N ALA A 126 7.25 -24.03 -14.42
CA ALA A 126 6.27 -25.01 -14.84
C ALA A 126 4.92 -24.78 -14.14
N PHE A 127 4.93 -24.57 -12.82
CA PHE A 127 3.71 -24.28 -12.07
C PHE A 127 3.15 -22.88 -12.37
N ALA A 128 4.02 -21.89 -12.62
CA ALA A 128 3.62 -20.52 -12.95
C ALA A 128 2.94 -20.38 -14.32
N LYS A 129 3.10 -21.36 -15.23
CA LYS A 129 2.62 -21.27 -16.62
C LYS A 129 1.10 -21.04 -16.72
N GLU A 130 0.35 -21.54 -15.75
CA GLU A 130 -1.11 -21.41 -15.69
C GLU A 130 -1.58 -20.18 -14.88
N LEU A 131 -0.65 -19.42 -14.31
CA LEU A 131 -0.95 -18.25 -13.48
C LEU A 131 -0.76 -16.96 -14.29
N PRO A 132 -1.64 -15.95 -14.11
CA PRO A 132 -1.54 -14.67 -14.78
C PRO A 132 -0.48 -13.77 -14.11
N ILE A 133 0.79 -14.16 -14.21
CA ILE A 133 1.92 -13.43 -13.61
C ILE A 133 2.88 -12.88 -14.66
N VAL A 134 3.07 -11.57 -14.67
CA VAL A 134 3.99 -10.89 -15.58
C VAL A 134 5.27 -10.41 -14.92
N THR A 135 5.33 -10.35 -13.58
CA THR A 135 6.54 -9.95 -12.86
C THR A 135 7.43 -11.13 -12.48
N ARG A 136 8.72 -10.85 -12.29
CA ARG A 136 9.78 -11.78 -11.92
C ARG A 136 10.68 -11.18 -10.84
N THR A 137 11.54 -12.01 -10.28
CA THR A 137 12.65 -11.58 -9.41
C THR A 137 13.78 -10.96 -10.26
N LEU A 138 14.79 -10.40 -9.61
CA LEU A 138 15.97 -9.82 -10.29
C LEU A 138 16.75 -10.85 -11.12
N ASN A 139 16.79 -12.12 -10.70
CA ASN A 139 17.39 -13.23 -11.45
C ASN A 139 16.44 -13.89 -12.48
N ALA A 140 15.39 -13.16 -12.87
CA ALA A 140 14.37 -13.60 -13.83
C ALA A 140 13.68 -14.93 -13.45
N SER A 141 13.54 -15.19 -12.14
CA SER A 141 12.80 -16.34 -11.61
C SER A 141 11.38 -15.93 -11.17
N VAL A 142 10.52 -16.92 -10.99
CA VAL A 142 9.17 -16.72 -10.46
C VAL A 142 9.26 -16.26 -9.01
N ARG A 143 8.45 -15.26 -8.66
CA ARG A 143 8.39 -14.70 -7.30
C ARG A 143 7.71 -15.70 -6.37
N PHE A 144 8.49 -16.50 -5.66
CA PHE A 144 7.99 -17.49 -4.70
C PHE A 144 8.06 -16.97 -3.25
N CYS A 145 7.13 -17.40 -2.39
CA CYS A 145 7.20 -17.17 -0.95
C CYS A 145 7.37 -18.50 -0.21
N GLU A 146 8.54 -18.69 0.39
CA GLU A 146 8.87 -19.92 1.13
C GLU A 146 7.98 -20.10 2.37
N LYS A 147 7.73 -19.02 3.13
CA LYS A 147 6.91 -19.02 4.34
C LYS A 147 5.46 -19.44 4.05
N CYS A 148 4.87 -18.88 3.00
CA CYS A 148 3.48 -19.15 2.62
C CYS A 148 3.34 -20.36 1.69
N ARG A 149 4.44 -20.83 1.08
CA ARG A 149 4.50 -21.91 0.07
C ARG A 149 3.60 -21.64 -1.14
N LEU A 150 3.69 -20.42 -1.66
CA LEU A 150 2.87 -19.97 -2.80
C LEU A 150 3.69 -19.11 -3.78
N ILE A 151 3.27 -19.08 -5.03
CA ILE A 151 3.73 -18.09 -6.01
C ILE A 151 3.05 -16.76 -5.70
N LYS A 152 3.81 -15.70 -5.51
CA LYS A 152 3.31 -14.36 -5.24
C LYS A 152 2.65 -13.83 -6.54
N PRO A 153 1.35 -13.47 -6.53
CA PRO A 153 0.77 -12.68 -7.61
C PRO A 153 1.55 -11.38 -7.84
N ASP A 154 1.33 -10.75 -8.98
CA ASP A 154 1.93 -9.45 -9.26
C ASP A 154 1.55 -8.45 -8.16
N ARG A 155 2.52 -7.62 -7.75
CA ARG A 155 2.38 -6.62 -6.67
C ARG A 155 2.08 -7.18 -5.26
N ALA A 156 1.95 -8.50 -5.09
CA ALA A 156 1.77 -9.12 -3.78
C ALA A 156 3.11 -9.33 -3.07
N HIS A 157 3.14 -9.14 -1.74
CA HIS A 157 4.34 -9.34 -0.92
C HIS A 157 4.00 -10.00 0.42
N HIS A 158 4.98 -10.66 1.04
CA HIS A 158 4.82 -11.25 2.38
C HIS A 158 4.99 -10.15 3.45
N CYS A 159 4.02 -10.01 4.35
CA CYS A 159 4.17 -9.17 5.52
C CYS A 159 4.54 -10.04 6.73
N SER A 160 5.74 -9.88 7.26
CA SER A 160 6.21 -10.62 8.44
C SER A 160 5.38 -10.36 9.70
N VAL A 161 4.82 -9.16 9.85
CA VAL A 161 3.97 -8.79 11.00
C VAL A 161 2.62 -9.49 10.97
N CYS A 162 2.03 -9.63 9.78
CA CYS A 162 0.76 -10.33 9.55
C CYS A 162 0.96 -11.84 9.31
N GLY A 163 2.17 -12.28 8.97
CA GLY A 163 2.51 -13.68 8.72
C GLY A 163 1.93 -14.27 7.43
N VAL A 164 1.52 -13.43 6.48
CA VAL A 164 0.82 -13.87 5.25
C VAL A 164 1.26 -13.05 4.04
N CYS A 165 1.06 -13.60 2.83
CA CYS A 165 1.17 -12.84 1.59
C CYS A 165 -0.09 -12.00 1.37
N VAL A 166 0.12 -10.74 1.01
CA VAL A 166 -0.90 -9.71 0.89
C VAL A 166 -0.92 -9.17 -0.53
N LEU A 167 -2.10 -9.11 -1.15
CA LEU A 167 -2.34 -8.58 -2.50
C LEU A 167 -2.09 -7.07 -2.54
N LYS A 168 -1.35 -6.59 -3.55
CA LYS A 168 -0.95 -5.18 -3.69
C LYS A 168 -0.47 -4.55 -2.37
N LEU A 169 0.44 -5.24 -1.68
CA LEU A 169 0.93 -4.75 -0.39
C LEU A 169 1.59 -3.38 -0.58
N ASP A 170 1.09 -2.39 0.12
CA ASP A 170 1.72 -1.07 0.17
C ASP A 170 2.69 -1.00 1.35
N HIS A 171 2.17 -1.18 2.58
CA HIS A 171 2.97 -1.30 3.79
C HIS A 171 2.15 -1.91 4.94
N HIS A 172 2.83 -2.28 6.03
CA HIS A 172 2.16 -2.56 7.30
C HIS A 172 2.11 -1.27 8.13
N CYS A 173 0.91 -0.87 8.56
CA CYS A 173 0.73 0.39 9.28
C CYS A 173 0.34 0.11 10.75
N PRO A 174 1.25 0.39 11.72
CA PRO A 174 0.95 0.17 13.14
C PRO A 174 -0.24 1.01 13.64
N TRP A 175 -0.43 2.22 13.09
CA TRP A 175 -1.49 3.16 13.49
C TRP A 175 -2.91 2.69 13.19
N VAL A 176 -3.05 1.67 12.33
CA VAL A 176 -4.33 1.01 12.04
C VAL A 176 -4.30 -0.48 12.41
N ASN A 177 -3.19 -0.97 12.97
CA ASN A 177 -2.96 -2.38 13.27
C ASN A 177 -3.30 -3.33 12.12
N ASN A 178 -3.01 -2.91 10.88
CA ASN A 178 -3.40 -3.62 9.67
C ASN A 178 -2.42 -3.35 8.53
N CYS A 179 -2.41 -4.22 7.52
CA CYS A 179 -1.73 -3.95 6.25
C CYS A 179 -2.55 -3.01 5.38
N ILE A 180 -1.88 -2.01 4.81
CA ILE A 180 -2.42 -1.20 3.73
C ILE A 180 -2.15 -1.95 2.42
N ASN A 181 -3.22 -2.32 1.74
CA ASN A 181 -3.19 -3.27 0.64
C ASN A 181 -4.36 -3.06 -0.34
N PHE A 182 -4.49 -3.93 -1.34
CA PHE A 182 -5.55 -3.86 -2.34
C PHE A 182 -6.95 -3.55 -1.78
N THR A 183 -7.37 -4.25 -0.72
CA THR A 183 -8.75 -4.19 -0.21
C THR A 183 -9.08 -2.90 0.54
N ASN A 184 -8.07 -2.21 1.10
CA ASN A 184 -8.27 -1.05 1.96
C ASN A 184 -7.48 0.20 1.55
N TYR A 185 -6.76 0.18 0.43
CA TYR A 185 -5.92 1.32 0.02
C TYR A 185 -6.74 2.59 -0.17
N LYS A 186 -7.91 2.52 -0.82
CA LYS A 186 -8.83 3.66 -0.96
C LYS A 186 -9.20 4.24 0.40
N TYR A 187 -9.55 3.40 1.37
CA TYR A 187 -9.93 3.83 2.72
C TYR A 187 -8.78 4.54 3.42
N PHE A 188 -7.55 4.03 3.27
CA PHE A 188 -6.36 4.65 3.81
C PHE A 188 -6.13 6.06 3.22
N ILE A 189 -6.26 6.24 1.90
CA ILE A 189 -6.14 7.57 1.27
C ILE A 189 -7.20 8.53 1.81
N LEU A 190 -8.46 8.08 1.92
CA LEU A 190 -9.55 8.88 2.48
C LEU A 190 -9.31 9.21 3.96
N PHE A 191 -8.83 8.26 4.75
CA PHE A 191 -8.45 8.45 6.15
C PHE A 191 -7.39 9.54 6.29
N LEU A 192 -6.32 9.51 5.49
CA LEU A 192 -5.30 10.55 5.50
C LEU A 192 -5.87 11.92 5.12
N GLY A 193 -6.69 11.99 4.08
CA GLY A 193 -7.31 13.24 3.61
C GLY A 193 -8.28 13.83 4.64
N TYR A 194 -9.16 13.01 5.23
CA TYR A 194 -10.10 13.46 6.24
C TYR A 194 -9.44 13.77 7.59
N ALA A 195 -8.38 13.04 7.96
CA ALA A 195 -7.56 13.38 9.13
C ALA A 195 -6.87 14.74 8.96
N LEU A 196 -6.33 15.01 7.76
CA LEU A 196 -5.72 16.30 7.45
C LEU A 196 -6.75 17.42 7.49
N LEU A 197 -7.91 17.22 6.86
CA LEU A 197 -9.01 18.20 6.88
C LEU A 197 -9.50 18.47 8.31
N TYR A 198 -9.63 17.42 9.14
CA TYR A 198 -9.99 17.53 10.55
C TYR A 198 -8.99 18.38 11.34
N CYS A 199 -7.69 18.10 11.17
CA CYS A 199 -6.62 18.84 11.85
C CYS A 199 -6.57 20.31 11.40
N LEU A 200 -6.65 20.57 10.10
CA LEU A 200 -6.65 21.94 9.56
C LEU A 200 -7.89 22.73 10.02
N TYR A 201 -9.06 22.08 10.04
CA TYR A 201 -10.29 22.69 10.52
C TYR A 201 -10.18 23.12 11.99
N ILE A 202 -9.65 22.24 12.85
CA ILE A 202 -9.39 22.56 14.25
C ILE A 202 -8.37 23.69 14.38
N ALA A 203 -7.24 23.63 13.68
CA ALA A 203 -6.20 24.66 13.76
C ALA A 203 -6.72 26.03 13.33
N PHE A 204 -7.48 26.09 12.22
CA PHE A 204 -8.03 27.35 11.70
C PHE A 204 -9.13 27.94 12.59
N THR A 205 -9.98 27.11 13.16
CA THR A 205 -11.04 27.61 14.07
C THR A 205 -10.45 28.03 15.41
N THR A 206 -9.48 27.29 15.96
CA THR A 206 -8.82 27.63 17.24
C THR A 206 -7.93 28.87 17.12
N VAL A 207 -7.25 29.10 15.99
CA VAL A 207 -6.37 30.28 15.84
C VAL A 207 -7.14 31.60 15.99
N MET A 208 -8.41 31.63 15.59
CA MET A 208 -9.29 32.80 15.74
C MET A 208 -9.53 33.21 17.21
N TYR A 209 -9.32 32.30 18.17
CA TYR A 209 -9.55 32.55 19.59
C TYR A 209 -8.24 32.69 20.39
N MET A 210 -7.07 32.70 19.72
CA MET A 210 -5.77 32.72 20.40
C MET A 210 -5.55 33.94 21.29
N GLU A 211 -6.04 35.12 20.89
CA GLU A 211 -5.96 36.33 21.72
C GLU A 211 -6.74 36.17 23.04
N MET A 212 -7.94 35.60 22.97
CA MET A 212 -8.79 35.37 24.14
C MET A 212 -8.18 34.32 25.08
N ILE A 213 -7.57 33.29 24.51
CA ILE A 213 -6.85 32.23 25.24
C ILE A 213 -5.61 32.82 25.94
N TRP A 214 -4.80 33.61 25.23
CA TRP A 214 -3.55 34.19 25.74
C TRP A 214 -3.80 35.27 26.80
N SER A 215 -4.88 36.04 26.66
CA SER A 215 -5.30 37.01 27.67
C SER A 215 -5.90 36.38 28.94
N GLY A 216 -6.03 35.04 29.00
CA GLY A 216 -6.46 34.32 30.19
C GLY A 216 -7.95 34.45 30.50
N LYS A 217 -8.77 34.88 29.54
CA LYS A 217 -10.22 35.11 29.72
C LYS A 217 -11.08 33.84 29.56
N VAL A 218 -10.44 32.67 29.44
CA VAL A 218 -11.09 31.38 29.16
C VAL A 218 -10.59 30.33 30.13
N ASP A 219 -11.50 29.71 30.88
CA ASP A 219 -11.17 28.67 31.87
C ASP A 219 -10.56 27.42 31.22
N GLY A 220 -11.02 27.05 30.03
CA GLY A 220 -10.54 25.91 29.23
C GLY A 220 -9.24 26.13 28.44
N ARG A 221 -8.52 27.23 28.69
CA ARG A 221 -7.39 27.69 27.83
C ARG A 221 -6.35 26.63 27.50
N PHE A 222 -5.99 25.76 28.45
CA PHE A 222 -4.98 24.72 28.20
C PHE A 222 -5.49 23.67 27.21
N HIS A 223 -6.74 23.21 27.33
CA HIS A 223 -7.32 22.27 26.39
C HIS A 223 -7.30 22.82 24.97
N ILE A 224 -7.70 24.08 24.79
CA ILE A 224 -7.78 24.71 23.46
C ILE A 224 -6.38 24.99 22.89
N LEU A 225 -5.42 25.40 23.73
CA LEU A 225 -4.03 25.60 23.33
C LEU A 225 -3.36 24.29 22.89
N PHE A 226 -3.49 23.22 23.68
CA PHE A 226 -3.00 21.90 23.31
C PHE A 226 -3.70 21.39 22.05
N LEU A 227 -5.02 21.62 21.92
CA LEU A 227 -5.78 21.23 20.74
C LEU A 227 -5.20 21.85 19.46
N PHE A 228 -4.87 23.15 19.48
CA PHE A 228 -4.21 23.83 18.37
C PHE A 228 -2.85 23.20 18.04
N PHE A 229 -1.95 23.06 19.01
CA PHE A 229 -0.60 22.53 18.73
C PHE A 229 -0.62 21.07 18.28
N VAL A 230 -1.45 20.22 18.89
CA VAL A 230 -1.60 18.82 18.49
C VAL A 230 -2.18 18.74 17.08
N SER A 231 -3.21 19.53 16.76
CA SER A 231 -3.79 19.55 15.41
C SER A 231 -2.77 20.02 14.36
N LEU A 232 -1.97 21.05 14.66
CA LEU A 232 -0.95 21.56 13.75
C LEU A 232 0.18 20.54 13.54
N MET A 233 0.64 19.90 14.61
CA MET A 233 1.66 18.84 14.54
C MET A 233 1.21 17.70 13.62
N PHE A 234 -0.01 17.18 13.83
CA PHE A 234 -0.56 16.13 12.96
C PHE A 234 -0.79 16.65 11.54
N ALA A 235 -1.29 17.86 11.34
CA ALA A 235 -1.51 18.43 10.00
C ALA A 235 -0.21 18.48 9.19
N ILE A 236 0.90 18.95 9.78
CA ILE A 236 2.20 19.03 9.10
C ILE A 236 2.67 17.63 8.67
N SER A 237 2.59 16.64 9.57
CA SER A 237 2.96 15.25 9.23
C SER A 237 2.02 14.62 8.20
N LEU A 238 0.74 14.95 8.23
CA LEU A 238 -0.26 14.40 7.31
C LEU A 238 -0.16 15.02 5.91
N VAL A 239 0.23 16.30 5.78
CA VAL A 239 0.45 16.94 4.47
C VAL A 239 1.49 16.15 3.65
N SER A 240 2.62 15.79 4.26
CA SER A 240 3.68 15.06 3.54
C SER A 240 3.24 13.65 3.19
N LEU A 241 2.66 12.91 4.14
CA LEU A 241 2.20 11.53 3.91
C LEU A 241 1.07 11.45 2.89
N PHE A 242 0.03 12.30 3.03
CA PHE A 242 -1.08 12.36 2.09
C PHE A 242 -0.62 12.79 0.69
N GLY A 243 0.26 13.81 0.60
CA GLY A 243 0.82 14.27 -0.66
C GLY A 243 1.62 13.17 -1.38
N TYR A 244 2.45 12.43 -0.64
CA TYR A 244 3.21 11.31 -1.18
C TYR A 244 2.31 10.19 -1.71
N HIS A 245 1.27 9.80 -0.97
CA HIS A 245 0.35 8.77 -1.45
C HIS A 245 -0.55 9.24 -2.61
N CYS A 246 -0.93 10.52 -2.66
CA CYS A 246 -1.57 11.10 -3.85
C CYS A 246 -0.66 10.96 -5.08
N TYR A 247 0.63 11.25 -4.95
CA TYR A 247 1.62 11.03 -6.01
C TYR A 247 1.71 9.56 -6.42
N LEU A 248 1.76 8.63 -5.47
CA LEU A 248 1.79 7.19 -5.74
C LEU A 248 0.54 6.69 -6.48
N VAL A 249 -0.66 7.15 -6.07
CA VAL A 249 -1.93 6.85 -6.75
C VAL A 249 -1.87 7.32 -8.21
N LEU A 250 -1.41 8.55 -8.47
CA LEU A 250 -1.34 9.10 -9.82
C LEU A 250 -0.34 8.36 -10.72
N LEU A 251 0.66 7.69 -10.15
CA LEU A 251 1.63 6.86 -10.89
C LEU A 251 1.30 5.36 -10.88
N ASN A 252 0.21 4.96 -10.21
CA ASN A 252 -0.16 3.56 -9.96
C ASN A 252 0.99 2.73 -9.36
N ARG A 253 1.65 3.28 -8.34
CA ARG A 253 2.73 2.59 -7.61
C ARG A 253 2.31 2.34 -6.18
N THR A 254 2.77 1.23 -5.61
CA THR A 254 2.83 1.07 -4.16
C THR A 254 4.10 1.70 -3.60
N THR A 255 4.13 1.92 -2.28
CA THR A 255 5.33 2.35 -1.55
C THR A 255 6.49 1.39 -1.82
N LEU A 256 6.27 0.08 -1.77
CA LEU A 256 7.29 -0.94 -2.09
C LEU A 256 7.84 -0.78 -3.52
N GLU A 257 6.96 -0.58 -4.50
CA GLU A 257 7.34 -0.41 -5.92
C GLU A 257 8.10 0.90 -6.15
N SER A 258 7.89 1.92 -5.32
CA SER A 258 8.61 3.18 -5.40
C SER A 258 10.10 3.02 -5.02
N PHE A 259 10.38 2.16 -4.03
CA PHE A 259 11.73 1.82 -3.56
C PHE A 259 12.37 0.70 -4.38
N ARG A 260 11.59 -0.29 -4.83
CA ARG A 260 12.06 -1.45 -5.59
C ARG A 260 11.26 -1.57 -6.88
N THR A 261 11.91 -1.19 -7.98
CA THR A 261 11.32 -1.28 -9.32
C THR A 261 10.87 -2.71 -9.62
N PRO A 262 9.61 -2.94 -10.01
CA PRO A 262 9.16 -4.27 -10.41
C PRO A 262 9.88 -4.70 -11.70
N ILE A 263 10.25 -5.98 -11.75
CA ILE A 263 10.90 -6.58 -12.92
C ILE A 263 9.84 -7.32 -13.71
N PHE A 264 9.61 -6.90 -14.95
CA PHE A 264 8.69 -7.58 -15.86
C PHE A 264 9.43 -8.69 -16.61
N ARG A 265 8.73 -9.80 -16.85
CA ARG A 265 9.22 -10.96 -17.62
C ARG A 265 9.75 -10.53 -18.99
N TYR A 266 9.03 -9.64 -19.64
CA TYR A 266 9.42 -9.00 -20.89
C TYR A 266 9.66 -7.51 -20.62
N GLY A 267 10.75 -6.95 -21.13
CA GLY A 267 11.11 -5.54 -20.96
C GLY A 267 11.96 -5.20 -19.72
N GLY A 268 12.09 -6.11 -18.75
CA GLY A 268 12.98 -5.92 -17.59
C GLY A 268 12.42 -4.97 -16.52
N PRO A 269 13.27 -4.25 -15.77
CA PRO A 269 12.85 -3.32 -14.73
C PRO A 269 12.05 -2.13 -15.31
N ASP A 270 10.84 -1.89 -14.82
CA ASP A 270 10.06 -0.69 -15.19
C ASP A 270 9.21 -0.16 -14.03
N LYS A 271 9.46 1.09 -13.60
CA LYS A 271 8.67 1.74 -12.54
C LYS A 271 7.27 2.15 -13.01
N ASN A 272 7.03 2.20 -14.32
CA ASN A 272 5.79 2.63 -14.94
C ASN A 272 4.99 1.48 -15.56
N GLY A 273 5.41 0.22 -15.42
CA GLY A 273 4.79 -0.89 -16.15
C GLY A 273 3.32 -1.14 -15.82
N PHE A 274 2.83 -0.67 -14.65
CA PHE A 274 1.42 -0.68 -14.24
C PHE A 274 0.69 0.66 -14.47
N SER A 275 1.35 1.69 -15.00
CA SER A 275 0.75 3.00 -15.20
C SER A 275 -0.10 3.03 -16.47
N LEU A 276 -1.32 3.56 -16.35
CA LEU A 276 -2.35 3.66 -17.38
C LEU A 276 -2.70 5.12 -17.73
N GLY A 277 -1.89 6.06 -17.24
CA GLY A 277 -2.19 7.50 -17.23
C GLY A 277 -2.89 7.94 -15.95
N LYS A 278 -2.68 9.20 -15.54
CA LYS A 278 -3.04 9.71 -14.20
C LYS A 278 -4.50 9.47 -13.79
N LEU A 279 -5.46 9.71 -14.70
CA LEU A 279 -6.88 9.53 -14.41
C LEU A 279 -7.24 8.04 -14.26
N ASN A 280 -6.80 7.20 -15.19
CA ASN A 280 -7.04 5.75 -15.13
C ASN A 280 -6.39 5.14 -13.87
N ASN A 281 -5.18 5.58 -13.53
CA ASN A 281 -4.49 5.18 -12.29
C ASN A 281 -5.27 5.55 -11.03
N PHE A 282 -5.89 6.75 -11.02
CA PHE A 282 -6.77 7.15 -9.94
C PHE A 282 -8.03 6.27 -9.89
N GLN A 283 -8.65 5.98 -11.04
CA GLN A 283 -9.84 5.11 -11.13
C GLN A 283 -9.56 3.67 -10.71
N GLU A 284 -8.35 3.14 -10.91
CA GLU A 284 -7.96 1.83 -10.37
C GLU A 284 -8.17 1.73 -8.85
N VAL A 285 -7.99 2.84 -8.13
CA VAL A 285 -8.18 2.91 -6.67
C VAL A 285 -9.58 3.38 -6.29
N PHE A 286 -10.10 4.40 -6.96
CA PHE A 286 -11.33 5.10 -6.57
C PHE A 286 -12.59 4.67 -7.34
N GLY A 287 -12.44 3.88 -8.40
CA GLY A 287 -13.52 3.39 -9.24
C GLY A 287 -14.01 4.43 -10.26
N ASP A 288 -14.94 3.98 -11.11
CA ASP A 288 -15.51 4.78 -12.20
C ASP A 288 -16.56 5.79 -11.71
N ASP A 289 -17.30 5.47 -10.64
CA ASP A 289 -18.34 6.36 -10.12
C ASP A 289 -17.76 7.50 -9.29
N ARG A 290 -17.74 8.69 -9.91
CA ARG A 290 -17.27 9.95 -9.31
C ARG A 290 -18.00 10.33 -8.03
N LYS A 291 -19.26 9.91 -7.85
CA LYS A 291 -20.05 10.22 -6.65
C LYS A 291 -19.51 9.50 -5.42
N LEU A 292 -18.83 8.37 -5.61
CA LEU A 292 -18.32 7.51 -4.53
C LEU A 292 -16.83 7.71 -4.26
N TRP A 293 -16.14 8.58 -4.99
CA TRP A 293 -14.69 8.82 -4.82
C TRP A 293 -14.33 9.20 -3.40
N PHE A 294 -15.09 10.10 -2.80
CA PHE A 294 -14.82 10.60 -1.44
C PHE A 294 -15.63 9.86 -0.36
N VAL A 295 -16.31 8.77 -0.72
CA VAL A 295 -17.08 7.97 0.24
C VAL A 295 -16.29 6.71 0.59
N PRO A 296 -16.10 6.37 1.89
CA PRO A 296 -15.43 5.15 2.36
C PRO A 296 -16.19 3.84 2.08
N VAL A 297 -16.53 3.60 0.81
CA VAL A 297 -17.12 2.36 0.29
C VAL A 297 -16.18 1.73 -0.75
N TYR A 298 -16.21 0.40 -0.86
CA TYR A 298 -15.31 -0.31 -1.76
C TYR A 298 -15.69 -0.01 -3.22
N THR A 299 -14.74 0.53 -3.99
CA THR A 299 -14.93 0.82 -5.42
C THR A 299 -13.66 0.60 -6.25
N SER A 300 -12.60 0.05 -5.65
CA SER A 300 -11.35 -0.24 -6.36
C SER A 300 -11.60 -1.28 -7.45
N LEU A 301 -10.94 -1.09 -8.60
CA LEU A 301 -11.11 -1.96 -9.76
C LEU A 301 -10.19 -3.20 -9.66
N GLY A 302 -10.56 -4.24 -10.40
CA GLY A 302 -9.80 -5.49 -10.48
C GLY A 302 -10.04 -6.45 -9.31
N ASP A 303 -9.24 -7.52 -9.28
CA ASP A 303 -9.34 -8.62 -8.31
C ASP A 303 -8.14 -8.67 -7.34
N GLY A 304 -7.21 -7.71 -7.46
CA GLY A 304 -5.99 -7.64 -6.67
C GLY A 304 -4.88 -8.61 -7.10
N MET A 305 -5.13 -9.44 -8.13
CA MET A 305 -4.21 -10.47 -8.61
C MET A 305 -3.70 -10.19 -10.01
N VAL A 306 -4.57 -9.67 -10.88
CA VAL A 306 -4.27 -9.29 -12.26
C VAL A 306 -4.41 -7.78 -12.38
N TYR A 307 -3.41 -7.15 -12.99
CA TYR A 307 -3.38 -5.71 -13.21
C TYR A 307 -3.19 -5.42 -14.70
N PRO A 308 -3.87 -4.38 -15.24
CA PRO A 308 -3.55 -3.91 -16.57
C PRO A 308 -2.09 -3.42 -16.61
N VAL A 309 -1.39 -3.79 -17.68
CA VAL A 309 0.01 -3.42 -17.93
C VAL A 309 0.17 -2.94 -19.35
N HIS A 310 1.26 -2.21 -19.61
CA HIS A 310 1.58 -1.80 -20.97
C HIS A 310 1.81 -3.01 -21.89
N ALA A 311 1.35 -2.94 -23.15
CA ALA A 311 1.37 -4.07 -24.09
C ALA A 311 2.78 -4.66 -24.32
N SER A 312 3.83 -3.84 -24.17
CA SER A 312 5.24 -4.26 -24.25
C SER A 312 5.64 -5.31 -23.21
N HIS A 313 4.87 -5.49 -22.14
CA HIS A 313 5.13 -6.48 -21.10
C HIS A 313 4.31 -7.77 -21.25
N LEU A 314 3.38 -7.83 -22.22
CA LEU A 314 2.52 -9.00 -22.43
C LEU A 314 3.10 -10.01 -23.42
N THR A 315 3.95 -9.57 -24.34
CA THR A 315 4.57 -10.42 -25.36
C THR A 315 6.08 -10.25 -25.38
N ALA A 316 6.78 -11.33 -25.76
CA ALA A 316 8.21 -11.22 -26.05
C ALA A 316 8.41 -10.22 -27.19
N PRO A 317 9.45 -9.36 -27.15
CA PRO A 317 9.77 -8.50 -28.27
C PRO A 317 9.94 -9.36 -29.52
N VAL A 318 9.29 -8.97 -30.62
CA VAL A 318 9.53 -9.58 -31.92
C VAL A 318 10.97 -9.24 -32.29
N ILE A 319 11.88 -10.21 -32.14
CA ILE A 319 13.22 -10.12 -32.71
C ILE A 319 12.99 -10.15 -34.22
N ALA A 320 13.10 -8.99 -34.88
CA ALA A 320 13.13 -8.95 -36.33
C ALA A 320 14.27 -9.88 -36.79
N PRO A 321 14.05 -10.78 -37.77
CA PRO A 321 15.12 -11.61 -38.29
C PRO A 321 16.28 -10.70 -38.69
N ALA A 322 17.47 -10.96 -38.16
CA ALA A 322 18.67 -10.27 -38.60
C ALA A 322 18.76 -10.46 -40.12
N SER A 323 18.65 -9.38 -40.88
CA SER A 323 18.88 -9.39 -42.31
C SER A 323 20.29 -9.98 -42.56
N PRO A 324 20.42 -11.07 -43.33
CA PRO A 324 21.72 -11.60 -43.66
C PRO A 324 22.38 -10.67 -44.68
N GLY A 325 23.31 -9.83 -44.23
CA GLY A 325 24.20 -9.10 -45.13
C GLY A 325 24.42 -7.64 -44.73
N GLY A 326 25.60 -7.36 -44.21
CA GLY A 326 26.08 -6.00 -43.97
C GLY A 326 27.38 -6.03 -43.16
N LEU A 327 28.51 -6.16 -43.86
CA LEU A 327 29.84 -6.03 -43.28
C LEU A 327 30.10 -4.58 -42.80
N THR A 328 30.95 -4.49 -41.76
CA THR A 328 31.72 -3.34 -41.24
C THR A 328 31.14 -2.57 -40.04
N PRO A 329 31.98 -1.89 -39.23
CA PRO A 329 33.18 -2.42 -38.57
C PRO A 329 33.15 -2.19 -37.05
N ALA A 330 34.14 -2.76 -36.36
CA ALA A 330 34.35 -2.68 -34.92
C ALA A 330 34.31 -1.25 -34.36
N VAL A 331 33.47 -1.04 -33.35
CA VAL A 331 33.59 0.08 -32.41
C VAL A 331 33.99 -0.52 -31.07
N SER A 332 35.26 -0.35 -30.73
CA SER A 332 35.78 -0.51 -29.39
C SER A 332 35.05 0.45 -28.45
N SER A 333 34.41 -0.06 -27.41
CA SER A 333 34.15 0.73 -26.20
C SER A 333 34.67 -0.06 -25.01
N GLU A 334 35.78 0.45 -24.48
CA GLU A 334 36.17 0.21 -23.11
C GLU A 334 35.02 0.62 -22.19
N PHE A 335 34.58 -0.28 -21.32
CA PHE A 335 34.07 0.16 -20.03
C PHE A 335 34.67 -0.73 -18.94
N SER A 336 35.68 -0.14 -18.30
CA SER A 336 36.37 -0.69 -17.15
C SER A 336 35.40 -0.94 -16.00
N ALA A 337 35.66 -2.03 -15.29
CA ALA A 337 34.96 -2.45 -14.11
C ALA A 337 35.10 -1.42 -12.97
N SER A 338 34.00 -1.15 -12.26
CA SER A 338 33.95 -1.23 -10.79
C SER A 338 32.54 -0.86 -10.31
N THR A 339 31.70 -1.87 -10.08
CA THR A 339 30.69 -1.81 -9.02
C THR A 339 30.55 -3.23 -8.51
N ARG A 340 31.21 -3.50 -7.39
CA ARG A 340 31.15 -4.78 -6.68
C ARG A 340 29.75 -4.86 -6.05
N ILE A 341 28.75 -5.33 -6.80
CA ILE A 341 27.43 -5.65 -6.28
C ILE A 341 27.56 -6.98 -5.53
N THR A 342 27.56 -6.90 -4.20
CA THR A 342 27.48 -8.06 -3.32
C THR A 342 26.24 -8.87 -3.66
N MET A 343 26.42 -10.14 -4.02
CA MET A 343 25.32 -11.08 -4.24
C MET A 343 24.55 -11.26 -2.92
N MET A 344 23.29 -10.83 -2.90
CA MET A 344 22.34 -11.14 -1.84
C MET A 344 21.39 -12.21 -2.34
N THR A 345 21.27 -13.29 -1.58
CA THR A 345 20.41 -14.44 -1.88
C THR A 345 19.01 -14.21 -1.28
N ASN A 346 18.03 -15.03 -1.67
CA ASN A 346 16.61 -14.94 -1.28
C ASN A 346 16.32 -14.75 0.24
N LYS A 347 17.30 -14.96 1.13
CA LYS A 347 17.19 -14.72 2.57
C LYS A 347 17.18 -13.23 2.96
N ASP A 348 17.71 -12.34 2.14
CA ASP A 348 17.85 -10.91 2.49
C ASP A 348 16.57 -10.09 2.23
N GLU A 349 15.56 -10.66 1.56
CA GLU A 349 14.25 -10.01 1.36
C GLU A 349 13.48 -9.81 2.68
N ASP A 350 13.79 -10.60 3.72
CA ASP A 350 13.01 -10.67 4.96
C ASP A 350 13.61 -9.89 6.15
N ASN A 351 14.87 -9.42 6.07
CA ASN A 351 15.61 -8.91 7.23
C ASN A 351 15.89 -7.39 7.26
N LEU A 352 15.46 -6.61 6.26
CA LEU A 352 15.81 -5.18 6.16
C LEU A 352 14.93 -4.21 6.98
N MET A 353 14.08 -4.69 7.87
CA MET A 353 13.19 -3.86 8.71
C MET A 353 13.73 -3.58 10.11
N GLY A 354 15.05 -3.55 10.28
CA GLY A 354 15.64 -3.15 11.55
C GLY A 354 17.10 -2.75 11.38
N GLU A 355 17.35 -1.49 11.04
CA GLU A 355 18.41 -0.65 11.65
C GLU A 355 18.40 0.76 11.05
N ASN A 356 18.56 1.75 11.92
CA ASN A 356 18.53 3.19 11.64
C ASN A 356 19.87 3.73 11.11
N GLY A 357 19.79 4.77 10.28
CA GLY A 357 20.69 5.93 10.35
C GLY A 357 21.81 6.01 9.31
N GLY A 358 21.78 7.06 8.48
CA GLY A 358 22.94 7.48 7.68
C GLY A 358 22.57 8.32 6.47
N LEU A 359 22.65 9.64 6.60
CA LEU A 359 22.50 10.63 5.53
C LEU A 359 23.53 10.41 4.41
N GLY A 360 23.08 10.43 3.16
CA GLY A 360 23.91 10.56 1.96
C GLY A 360 23.24 11.50 0.95
N ARG A 361 23.92 12.61 0.64
CA ARG A 361 23.58 13.63 -0.37
C ARG A 361 23.45 13.00 -1.76
N GLU A 362 22.41 13.36 -2.50
CA GLU A 362 22.31 13.10 -3.94
C GLU A 362 22.48 14.42 -4.73
N ASP A 363 23.46 14.41 -5.64
CA ASP A 363 23.71 15.45 -6.63
C ASP A 363 22.64 15.41 -7.73
N GLN A 364 22.11 16.59 -8.06
CA GLN A 364 21.11 16.80 -9.09
C GLN A 364 21.76 16.76 -10.48
N HIS A 365 21.31 15.86 -11.35
CA HIS A 365 21.47 16.01 -12.79
C HIS A 365 20.10 16.17 -13.47
N GLU A 366 19.88 17.39 -13.93
CA GLU A 366 18.75 17.91 -14.67
C GLU A 366 18.72 17.31 -16.10
N TYR A 367 17.64 16.60 -16.45
CA TYR A 367 17.37 16.16 -17.82
C TYR A 367 16.25 17.00 -18.44
N LYS A 368 16.61 17.81 -19.44
CA LYS A 368 15.67 18.60 -20.26
C LYS A 368 14.96 17.70 -21.29
N PRO A 369 13.64 17.84 -21.51
CA PRO A 369 12.94 17.06 -22.51
C PRO A 369 13.07 17.72 -23.89
N ASN A 370 13.55 16.97 -24.89
CA ASN A 370 13.35 17.33 -26.29
C ASN A 370 11.95 16.84 -26.72
N GLY A 371 11.12 17.80 -27.12
CA GLY A 371 9.80 17.55 -27.65
C GLY A 371 9.85 16.91 -29.03
N ASN A 372 9.04 15.88 -29.23
CA ASN A 372 8.41 15.58 -30.50
C ASN A 372 7.04 14.98 -30.20
N HIS A 373 6.00 15.78 -30.44
CA HIS A 373 4.61 15.37 -30.41
C HIS A 373 4.34 14.45 -31.60
N LEU A 374 4.07 13.18 -31.35
CA LEU A 374 3.38 12.31 -32.29
C LEU A 374 2.01 11.98 -31.71
N LEU A 375 0.99 12.59 -32.30
CA LEU A 375 -0.42 12.25 -32.12
C LEU A 375 -0.63 10.81 -32.63
N TYR A 376 -0.90 9.88 -31.72
CA TYR A 376 -1.46 8.59 -32.06
C TYR A 376 -2.88 8.50 -31.51
N GLN A 377 -3.86 8.49 -32.43
CA GLN A 377 -5.24 8.10 -32.17
C GLN A 377 -5.25 6.65 -31.65
N GLN A 378 -5.79 6.45 -30.44
CA GLN A 378 -6.08 5.12 -29.92
C GLN A 378 -7.36 4.56 -30.58
N PRO A 379 -7.36 3.31 -31.08
CA PRO A 379 -8.59 2.64 -31.47
C PRO A 379 -9.35 2.19 -30.22
N GLN A 380 -10.66 2.45 -30.20
CA GLN A 380 -11.56 1.95 -29.16
C GLN A 380 -11.65 0.43 -29.21
N LEU A 381 -11.10 -0.24 -28.19
CA LEU A 381 -11.33 -1.67 -27.97
C LEU A 381 -12.50 -1.84 -26.99
N ASN A 382 -13.70 -1.91 -27.56
CA ASN A 382 -14.85 -2.53 -26.91
C ASN A 382 -14.71 -4.05 -27.04
N GLY A 383 -14.53 -4.77 -25.92
CA GLY A 383 -14.51 -6.23 -25.90
C GLY A 383 -14.76 -6.78 -24.48
N PRO A 384 -15.49 -7.91 -24.31
CA PRO A 384 -16.27 -8.17 -23.11
C PRO A 384 -15.53 -9.13 -22.15
N TYR A 385 -14.87 -8.58 -21.13
CA TYR A 385 -14.53 -9.33 -19.92
C TYR A 385 -14.77 -8.43 -18.72
N ARG A 386 -16.06 -8.21 -18.42
CA ARG A 386 -16.53 -7.48 -17.24
C ARG A 386 -17.46 -8.41 -16.48
N THR A 387 -16.91 -9.37 -15.75
CA THR A 387 -17.70 -10.19 -14.84
C THR A 387 -18.07 -9.35 -13.62
N ARG A 388 -19.38 -9.22 -13.37
CA ARG A 388 -19.92 -8.58 -12.16
C ARG A 388 -19.85 -9.55 -10.98
N PRO A 389 -19.81 -9.07 -9.73
CA PRO A 389 -19.58 -9.90 -8.55
C PRO A 389 -20.88 -10.54 -7.98
N GLU A 390 -21.85 -10.92 -8.82
CA GLU A 390 -23.13 -11.46 -8.33
C GLU A 390 -23.22 -12.99 -8.33
N ASP A 391 -22.20 -13.71 -8.82
CA ASP A 391 -22.22 -15.17 -8.92
C ASP A 391 -21.14 -15.86 -8.07
N ILE A 392 -21.15 -15.66 -6.74
CA ILE A 392 -20.49 -16.58 -5.79
C ILE A 392 -21.35 -16.67 -4.52
N VAL A 393 -22.17 -17.71 -4.43
CA VAL A 393 -22.78 -18.22 -3.19
C VAL A 393 -21.96 -19.40 -2.69
#